data_AF-A0A534XG44-F1
#
_entry.id   AF-A0A534XG44-F1
#
_cell.length_a   1.000
_cell.length_b   1.000
_cell.length_c   1.000
_cell.angle_alpha   90.00
_cell.angle_beta   90.00
_cell.angle_gamma   90.00
#
_symmetry.space_group_name_H-M   'P 1'
#
loop_
_entity.id
_entity.type
_entity.pdbx_description
1 polymer ?
#
loop_
_entity_poly.entity_id
_entity_poly.type
_entity_poly.pdbx_seq_one_letter_code
_entity_poly.pdbx_strand_id
1 'polypeptide(L)'
;MTPAAAPLAELLRALAPPLEYLAADDFRRLDQTRLPLPALAERLARARASGPPGAAAPLAELERILAALREGSARDQERLLRRAHALLPTLREAAAAPPPWSEYRPSPAPVGPALAALAQPAQAVRGIGPQRAAELARFGLATVEDLLYHLPFRYEDRRALRPLGQLHVGEEATAVGEVACVREARAGRRGRRVLEVVLRDGDGLLLLVWFHQIPYFSR
;
A
#
# COMPACT_ATOMS: atom_id res chain seq x y z
N MET A 1 -1.86 3.83 13.93
CA MET A 1 -3.08 3.41 13.22
C MET A 1 -2.70 3.10 11.78
N THR A 2 -2.72 1.83 11.40
CA THR A 2 -2.19 1.33 10.11
C THR A 2 -3.10 1.75 8.94
N PRO A 3 -2.56 2.22 7.80
CA PRO A 3 -3.37 2.76 6.69
C PRO A 3 -4.27 1.72 6.01
N ALA A 4 -3.97 0.42 6.08
CA ALA A 4 -4.79 -0.65 5.48
C ALA A 4 -6.08 -0.96 6.26
N ALA A 5 -6.07 -0.81 7.58
CA ALA A 5 -7.26 -1.01 8.42
C ALA A 5 -8.18 0.22 8.44
N ALA A 6 -7.67 1.39 8.06
CA ALA A 6 -8.41 2.65 8.14
C ALA A 6 -9.65 2.70 7.21
N PRO A 7 -9.57 2.28 5.93
CA PRO A 7 -10.73 2.31 5.03
C PRO A 7 -11.83 1.32 5.41
N LEU A 8 -11.47 0.12 5.88
CA LEU A 8 -12.45 -0.84 6.41
C LEU A 8 -13.11 -0.33 7.70
N ALA A 9 -12.34 0.28 8.60
CA ALA A 9 -12.88 0.89 9.82
C ALA A 9 -13.78 2.11 9.51
N GLU A 10 -13.48 2.89 8.48
CA GLU A 10 -14.37 3.97 8.00
C GLU A 10 -15.69 3.44 7.43
N LEU A 11 -15.63 2.39 6.61
CA LEU A 11 -16.83 1.75 6.09
C LEU A 11 -17.70 1.22 7.24
N LEU A 12 -17.10 0.52 8.20
CA LEU A 12 -17.82 -0.01 9.37
C LEU A 12 -18.45 1.10 10.21
N ARG A 13 -17.77 2.24 10.42
CA ARG A 13 -18.33 3.40 11.12
C ARG A 13 -19.54 3.99 10.40
N ALA A 14 -19.57 3.96 9.07
CA ALA A 14 -20.68 4.50 8.28
C ALA A 14 -21.85 3.50 8.14
N LEU A 15 -21.56 2.20 8.07
CA LEU A 15 -22.52 1.16 7.73
C LEU A 15 -23.12 0.46 8.95
N ALA A 16 -22.34 0.23 10.01
CA ALA A 16 -22.81 -0.56 11.15
C ALA A 16 -23.95 0.12 11.93
N PRO A 17 -23.86 1.42 12.32
CA PRO A 17 -24.91 2.04 13.12
C PRO A 17 -26.32 1.97 12.52
N PRO A 18 -26.55 2.29 11.23
CA PRO A 18 -27.90 2.21 10.66
C PRO A 18 -28.40 0.77 10.52
N LEU A 19 -27.53 -0.21 10.24
CA LEU A 19 -27.93 -1.61 10.17
C LEU A 19 -28.25 -2.19 11.55
N GLU A 20 -27.51 -1.81 12.58
CA GLU A 20 -27.77 -2.20 13.97
C GLU A 20 -29.05 -1.57 14.50
N TYR A 21 -29.30 -0.30 14.18
CA TYR A 21 -30.56 0.36 14.49
C TYR A 21 -31.76 -0.36 13.86
N LEU A 22 -31.65 -0.75 12.59
CA LEU A 22 -32.70 -1.53 11.91
C LEU A 22 -32.87 -2.92 12.53
N ALA A 23 -31.77 -3.63 12.81
CA ALA A 23 -31.80 -4.96 13.39
C ALA A 23 -32.42 -4.99 14.80
N ALA A 24 -32.20 -3.93 15.61
CA ALA A 24 -32.73 -3.84 16.96
C ALA A 24 -34.27 -3.84 17.04
N ASP A 25 -34.94 -3.35 15.98
CA ASP A 25 -36.42 -3.36 15.87
C ASP A 25 -36.91 -4.35 14.80
N ASP A 26 -36.12 -5.40 14.54
CA ASP A 26 -36.42 -6.45 13.57
C ASP A 26 -36.80 -5.90 12.18
N PHE A 27 -36.10 -4.84 11.75
CA PHE A 27 -36.25 -4.15 10.47
C PHE A 27 -37.64 -3.52 10.23
N ARG A 28 -38.45 -3.32 11.27
CA ARG A 28 -39.80 -2.73 11.15
C ARG A 28 -39.83 -1.28 10.67
N ARG A 29 -38.72 -0.53 10.81
CA ARG A 29 -38.57 0.90 10.44
C ARG A 29 -37.80 1.12 9.14
N LEU A 30 -37.80 0.14 8.25
CA LEU A 30 -37.07 0.19 6.97
C LEU A 30 -37.47 1.36 6.09
N ASP A 31 -38.75 1.71 6.08
CA ASP A 31 -39.35 2.84 5.36
C ASP A 31 -38.84 4.20 5.85
N GLN A 32 -38.43 4.29 7.11
CA GLN A 32 -37.94 5.51 7.76
C GLN A 32 -36.43 5.69 7.66
N THR A 33 -35.70 4.66 7.22
CA THR A 33 -34.24 4.68 7.16
C THR A 33 -33.76 4.81 5.72
N ARG A 34 -33.10 5.92 5.40
CA ARG A 34 -32.43 6.11 4.10
C ARG A 34 -30.92 5.94 4.25
N LEU A 35 -30.37 4.99 3.52
CA LEU A 35 -28.93 4.79 3.45
C LEU A 35 -28.33 5.63 2.30
N PRO A 36 -27.21 6.31 2.51
CA PRO A 36 -26.51 7.03 1.45
C PRO A 36 -25.74 6.03 0.56
N LEU A 37 -26.46 5.25 -0.25
CA LEU A 37 -25.90 4.15 -1.04
C LEU A 37 -24.70 4.55 -1.93
N PRO A 38 -24.69 5.71 -2.63
CA PRO A 38 -23.52 6.11 -3.41
C PRO A 38 -22.28 6.33 -2.53
N ALA A 39 -22.44 6.99 -1.39
CA ALA A 39 -21.36 7.30 -0.48
C ALA A 39 -20.83 6.05 0.25
N LEU A 40 -21.69 5.05 0.48
CA LEU A 40 -21.30 3.74 1.01
C LEU A 40 -20.55 2.91 -0.04
N ALA A 41 -20.97 2.96 -1.31
CA ALA A 41 -20.29 2.27 -2.40
C ALA A 41 -18.85 2.79 -2.61
N GLU A 42 -18.64 4.10 -2.54
CA GLU A 42 -17.28 4.69 -2.60
C GLU A 42 -16.40 4.25 -1.44
N ARG A 43 -16.93 4.25 -0.21
CA ARG A 43 -16.21 3.76 0.98
C ARG A 43 -15.87 2.29 0.85
N LEU A 44 -16.79 1.49 0.32
CA LEU A 44 -16.57 0.07 0.06
C LEU A 44 -15.48 -0.18 -0.98
N ALA A 45 -15.46 0.59 -2.08
CA ALA A 45 -14.40 0.49 -3.09
C ALA A 45 -13.01 0.76 -2.47
N ARG A 46 -12.90 1.80 -1.62
CA ARG A 46 -11.66 2.07 -0.87
C ARG A 46 -11.28 0.94 0.10
N ALA A 47 -12.26 0.39 0.82
CA ALA A 47 -12.06 -0.75 1.72
C ALA A 47 -11.63 -2.02 0.97
N ARG A 48 -12.12 -2.26 -0.25
CA ARG A 48 -11.68 -3.41 -1.08
C ARG A 48 -10.28 -3.23 -1.63
N ALA A 49 -9.89 -2.03 -2.01
CA ALA A 49 -8.58 -1.75 -2.58
C ALA A 49 -7.42 -1.94 -1.58
N SER A 50 -7.71 -1.81 -0.27
CA SER A 50 -6.67 -1.75 0.78
C SER A 50 -6.96 -2.63 2.00
N GLY A 51 -8.08 -3.35 2.01
CA GLY A 51 -8.54 -4.12 3.15
C GLY A 51 -7.73 -5.41 3.38
N PRO A 52 -7.80 -5.98 4.60
CA PRO A 52 -7.13 -7.23 4.93
C PRO A 52 -7.70 -8.41 4.12
N PRO A 53 -6.90 -9.45 3.83
CA PRO A 53 -7.34 -10.59 3.02
C PRO A 53 -8.55 -11.31 3.61
N GLY A 54 -8.67 -11.38 4.95
CA GLY A 54 -9.84 -11.95 5.63
C GLY A 54 -11.16 -11.20 5.38
N ALA A 55 -11.11 -9.94 4.95
CA ALA A 55 -12.30 -9.15 4.61
C ALA A 55 -12.72 -9.28 3.14
N ALA A 56 -11.91 -9.89 2.26
CA ALA A 56 -12.13 -9.85 0.81
C ALA A 56 -13.49 -10.43 0.38
N ALA A 57 -13.84 -11.63 0.89
CA ALA A 57 -15.10 -12.30 0.59
C ALA A 57 -16.34 -11.53 1.11
N PRO A 58 -16.42 -11.14 2.40
CA PRO A 58 -17.58 -10.38 2.90
C PRO A 58 -17.70 -9.00 2.26
N LEU A 59 -16.61 -8.33 1.89
CA LEU A 59 -16.67 -7.06 1.15
C LEU A 59 -17.22 -7.23 -0.28
N ALA A 60 -16.86 -8.32 -0.97
CA ALA A 60 -17.42 -8.62 -2.30
C ALA A 60 -18.91 -8.99 -2.24
N GLU A 61 -19.35 -9.63 -1.16
CA GLU A 61 -20.78 -9.87 -0.92
C GLU A 61 -21.54 -8.58 -0.62
N LEU A 62 -20.98 -7.71 0.24
CA LEU A 62 -21.56 -6.41 0.54
C LEU A 62 -21.69 -5.52 -0.70
N GLU A 63 -20.74 -5.60 -1.63
CA GLU A 63 -20.80 -4.88 -2.91
C GLU A 63 -22.01 -5.29 -3.75
N ARG A 64 -22.22 -6.60 -3.90
CA ARG A 64 -23.38 -7.14 -4.61
C ARG A 64 -24.69 -6.70 -3.95
N ILE A 65 -24.73 -6.68 -2.61
CA ILE A 65 -25.90 -6.20 -1.86
C ILE A 65 -26.17 -4.72 -2.11
N LEU A 66 -25.15 -3.86 -2.01
CA LEU A 66 -25.32 -2.42 -2.25
C LEU A 66 -25.71 -2.12 -3.70
N ALA A 67 -25.19 -2.87 -4.67
CA ALA A 67 -25.60 -2.77 -6.07
C ALA A 67 -27.08 -3.14 -6.24
N ALA A 68 -27.51 -4.29 -5.70
CA ALA A 68 -28.90 -4.73 -5.76
C ALA A 68 -29.87 -3.76 -5.07
N LEU A 69 -29.47 -3.15 -3.94
CA LEU A 69 -30.25 -2.13 -3.25
C LEU A 69 -30.43 -0.83 -4.07
N ARG A 70 -29.51 -0.52 -4.99
CA ARG A 70 -29.65 0.63 -5.89
C ARG A 70 -30.60 0.36 -7.05
N GLU A 71 -30.74 -0.91 -7.43
CA GLU A 71 -31.52 -1.36 -8.59
C GLU A 71 -32.95 -1.83 -8.24
N GLY A 72 -33.24 -2.15 -6.97
CA GLY A 72 -34.33 -3.06 -6.62
C GLY A 72 -35.45 -2.55 -5.70
N SER A 73 -36.48 -3.42 -5.57
CA SER A 73 -37.79 -3.19 -4.93
C SER A 73 -37.81 -3.31 -3.39
N ALA A 74 -38.81 -2.69 -2.75
CA ALA A 74 -38.96 -2.66 -1.28
C ALA A 74 -39.05 -4.06 -0.61
N ARG A 75 -39.54 -5.09 -1.32
CA ARG A 75 -39.65 -6.46 -0.77
C ARG A 75 -38.31 -7.19 -0.68
N ASP A 76 -37.35 -6.84 -1.53
CA ASP A 76 -36.00 -7.40 -1.50
C ASP A 76 -35.08 -6.62 -0.54
N GLN A 77 -35.41 -5.36 -0.28
CA GLN A 77 -34.63 -4.45 0.55
C GLN A 77 -34.39 -4.99 1.96
N GLU A 78 -35.43 -5.52 2.62
CA GLU A 78 -35.29 -6.12 3.96
C GLU A 78 -34.32 -7.30 3.95
N ARG A 79 -34.51 -8.25 3.04
CA ARG A 79 -33.66 -9.45 2.91
C ARG A 79 -32.19 -9.06 2.71
N LEU A 80 -31.96 -8.09 1.83
CA LEU A 80 -30.62 -7.58 1.52
C LEU A 80 -29.97 -6.90 2.73
N LEU A 81 -30.71 -6.08 3.48
CA LEU A 81 -30.19 -5.39 4.65
C LEU A 81 -29.96 -6.32 5.85
N ARG A 82 -30.82 -7.33 6.05
CA ARG A 82 -30.58 -8.43 7.00
C ARG A 82 -29.30 -9.18 6.65
N ARG A 83 -29.08 -9.45 5.36
CA ARG A 83 -27.85 -10.09 4.89
C ARG A 83 -26.63 -9.21 5.11
N ALA A 84 -26.72 -7.91 4.83
CA ALA A 84 -25.64 -6.96 5.11
C ALA A 84 -25.30 -6.87 6.61
N HIS A 85 -26.31 -6.87 7.47
CA HIS A 85 -26.14 -6.89 8.93
C HIS A 85 -25.39 -8.15 9.38
N ALA A 86 -25.73 -9.31 8.82
CA ALA A 86 -25.06 -10.58 9.13
C ALA A 86 -23.57 -10.61 8.75
N LEU A 87 -23.10 -9.70 7.87
CA LEU A 87 -21.69 -9.56 7.52
C LEU A 87 -20.90 -8.69 8.52
N LEU A 88 -21.56 -7.92 9.39
CA LEU A 88 -20.87 -7.01 10.30
C LEU A 88 -19.89 -7.71 11.26
N PRO A 89 -20.22 -8.86 11.88
CA PRO A 89 -19.29 -9.53 12.79
C PRO A 89 -17.99 -9.97 12.10
N THR A 90 -18.08 -10.57 10.91
CA THR A 90 -16.91 -11.02 10.15
C THR A 90 -16.06 -9.86 9.63
N LEU A 91 -16.70 -8.78 9.20
CA LEU A 91 -15.99 -7.55 8.81
C LEU A 91 -15.28 -6.89 10.01
N ARG A 92 -15.87 -6.92 11.21
CA ARG A 92 -15.26 -6.42 12.44
C ARG A 92 -14.07 -7.26 12.88
N GLU A 93 -14.20 -8.58 12.84
CA GLU A 93 -13.12 -9.51 13.13
C GLU A 93 -11.94 -9.31 12.18
N ALA A 94 -12.21 -9.20 10.88
CA ALA A 94 -11.19 -8.91 9.89
C ALA A 94 -10.53 -7.54 10.08
N ALA A 95 -11.28 -6.52 10.53
CA ALA A 95 -10.74 -5.21 10.86
C ALA A 95 -9.88 -5.20 12.13
N ALA A 96 -10.16 -6.10 13.07
CA ALA A 96 -9.43 -6.29 14.33
C ALA A 96 -8.20 -7.20 14.17
N ALA A 97 -8.08 -7.93 13.05
CA ALA A 97 -6.97 -8.82 12.80
C ALA A 97 -5.62 -8.07 12.88
N PRO A 98 -4.66 -8.58 13.68
CA PRO A 98 -3.32 -8.00 13.73
C PRO A 98 -2.71 -7.98 12.33
N PRO A 99 -1.98 -6.92 11.92
CA PRO A 99 -1.32 -6.93 10.63
C PRO A 99 -0.34 -8.12 10.53
N PRO A 100 -0.04 -8.64 9.33
CA PRO A 100 0.82 -9.82 9.15
C PRO A 100 2.20 -9.69 9.80
N TRP A 101 2.74 -8.48 9.94
CA TRP A 101 4.03 -8.20 10.59
C TRP A 101 3.96 -8.16 12.13
N SER A 102 2.76 -8.30 12.72
CA SER A 102 2.56 -8.34 14.17
C SER A 102 2.42 -9.75 14.74
N GLU A 103 2.36 -10.78 13.89
CA GLU A 103 2.63 -12.15 14.33
C GLU A 103 4.12 -12.26 14.67
N TYR A 104 4.48 -11.92 15.91
CA TYR A 104 5.78 -12.29 16.45
C TYR A 104 5.86 -13.82 16.51
N ARG A 105 6.60 -14.41 15.57
CA ARG A 105 6.93 -15.84 15.59
C ARG A 105 8.29 -15.99 16.28
N PRO A 106 8.35 -16.37 17.56
CA PRO A 106 9.63 -16.60 18.22
C PRO A 106 10.38 -17.70 17.47
N SER A 107 11.65 -17.46 17.19
CA SER A 107 12.52 -18.50 16.64
C SER A 107 12.72 -19.57 17.71
N PRO A 108 12.52 -20.87 17.40
CA PRO A 108 12.83 -21.95 18.33
C PRO A 108 14.35 -22.17 18.48
N ALA A 109 15.18 -21.43 17.73
CA ALA A 109 16.63 -21.58 17.76
C ALA A 109 17.25 -21.07 19.08
N PRO A 110 18.35 -21.69 19.54
CA PRO A 110 19.06 -21.23 20.73
C PRO A 110 19.64 -19.84 20.52
N VAL A 111 19.48 -18.98 21.53
CA VAL A 111 19.89 -17.56 21.49
C VAL A 111 21.41 -17.38 21.51
N GLY A 112 22.14 -18.25 22.22
CA GLY A 112 23.59 -18.14 22.41
C GLY A 112 24.39 -18.07 21.10
N PRO A 113 24.24 -19.04 20.17
CA PRO A 113 24.89 -18.98 18.86
C PRO A 113 24.49 -17.76 18.02
N ALA A 114 23.23 -17.30 18.14
CA ALA A 114 22.75 -16.13 17.41
C ALA A 114 23.42 -14.83 17.92
N LEU A 115 23.61 -14.70 19.23
CA LEU A 115 24.35 -13.57 19.82
C LEU A 115 25.83 -13.60 19.42
N ALA A 116 26.46 -14.78 19.38
CA ALA A 116 27.84 -14.90 18.93
C ALA A 116 28.03 -14.48 17.46
N ALA A 117 27.01 -14.65 16.61
CA ALA A 117 27.05 -14.22 15.21
C ALA A 117 27.10 -12.70 15.05
N LEU A 118 26.60 -11.92 16.02
CA LEU A 118 26.60 -10.45 15.98
C LEU A 118 28.01 -9.88 16.01
N ALA A 119 28.91 -10.51 16.77
CA ALA A 119 30.32 -10.12 16.88
C ALA A 119 31.18 -10.54 15.67
N GLN A 120 30.61 -11.26 14.70
CA GLN A 120 31.35 -11.64 13.50
C GLN A 120 31.68 -10.40 12.65
N PRO A 121 32.81 -10.43 11.92
CA PRO A 121 33.16 -9.35 11.01
C PRO A 121 32.10 -9.18 9.91
N ALA A 122 31.90 -7.94 9.45
CA ALA A 122 30.94 -7.59 8.39
C ALA A 122 31.08 -8.47 7.12
N GLN A 123 32.29 -8.95 6.83
CA GLN A 123 32.63 -9.89 5.75
C GLN A 123 31.88 -11.22 5.84
N ALA A 124 31.41 -11.63 7.03
CA ALA A 124 30.59 -12.82 7.21
C ALA A 124 29.22 -12.70 6.53
N VAL A 125 28.76 -11.47 6.28
CA VAL A 125 27.51 -11.20 5.56
C VAL A 125 27.71 -11.42 4.06
N ARG A 126 26.86 -12.29 3.49
CA ARG A 126 26.86 -12.57 2.05
C ARG A 126 26.73 -11.28 1.24
N GLY A 127 27.67 -11.06 0.32
CA GLY A 127 27.70 -9.88 -0.56
C GLY A 127 28.66 -8.77 -0.09
N ILE A 128 29.24 -8.91 1.11
CA ILE A 128 30.28 -8.02 1.61
C ILE A 128 31.65 -8.67 1.38
N GLY A 129 32.29 -8.31 0.26
CA GLY A 129 33.66 -8.70 -0.03
C GLY A 129 34.70 -7.86 0.74
N PRO A 130 35.99 -8.21 0.65
CA PRO A 130 37.07 -7.55 1.42
C PRO A 130 37.15 -6.04 1.17
N GLN A 131 36.93 -5.60 -0.07
CA GLN A 131 36.93 -4.18 -0.44
C GLN A 131 35.79 -3.42 0.25
N ARG A 132 34.55 -3.92 0.14
CA ARG A 132 33.38 -3.29 0.77
C ARG A 132 33.49 -3.26 2.28
N ALA A 133 34.04 -4.32 2.88
CA ALA A 133 34.24 -4.34 4.32
C ALA A 133 35.30 -3.34 4.78
N ALA A 134 36.36 -3.12 4.01
CA ALA A 134 37.33 -2.06 4.29
C ALA A 134 36.68 -0.66 4.21
N GLU A 135 35.79 -0.44 3.24
CA GLU A 135 35.01 0.80 3.14
C GLU A 135 34.06 0.98 4.33
N LEU A 136 33.32 -0.07 4.70
CA LEU A 136 32.41 -0.08 5.85
C LEU A 136 33.16 0.18 7.17
N ALA A 137 34.33 -0.43 7.35
CA ALA A 137 35.16 -0.22 8.52
C ALA A 137 35.61 1.25 8.67
N ARG A 138 35.81 1.98 7.56
CA ARG A 138 36.11 3.42 7.60
C ARG A 138 34.94 4.25 8.14
N PHE A 139 33.73 3.74 8.07
CA PHE A 139 32.52 4.33 8.67
C PHE A 139 32.21 3.78 10.07
N GLY A 140 33.11 2.99 10.65
CA GLY A 140 32.90 2.36 11.97
C GLY A 140 31.98 1.14 11.94
N LEU A 141 31.72 0.56 10.76
CA LEU A 141 30.87 -0.61 10.58
C LEU A 141 31.72 -1.86 10.37
N ALA A 142 32.18 -2.47 11.46
CA ALA A 142 33.14 -3.57 11.43
C ALA A 142 32.48 -4.94 11.63
N THR A 143 31.36 -4.99 12.34
CA THR A 143 30.69 -6.22 12.76
C THR A 143 29.29 -6.37 12.17
N VAL A 144 28.71 -7.57 12.27
CA VAL A 144 27.30 -7.82 11.90
C VAL A 144 26.35 -6.97 12.77
N GLU A 145 26.67 -6.79 14.04
CA GLU A 145 25.91 -5.91 14.96
C GLU A 145 25.86 -4.48 14.44
N ASP A 146 27.00 -3.91 14.06
CA ASP A 146 27.08 -2.53 13.56
C ASP A 146 26.20 -2.34 12.32
N LEU A 147 26.17 -3.32 11.42
CA LEU A 147 25.34 -3.27 10.21
C LEU A 147 23.83 -3.32 10.52
N LEU A 148 23.43 -4.12 11.51
CA LEU A 148 22.02 -4.22 11.91
C LEU A 148 21.52 -2.93 12.55
N TYR A 149 22.38 -2.25 13.32
CA TYR A 149 22.06 -0.98 13.97
C TYR A 149 22.38 0.24 13.11
N HIS A 150 22.94 0.05 11.91
CA HIS A 150 23.08 1.10 10.91
C HIS A 150 21.75 1.37 10.19
N LEU A 151 20.82 2.00 10.91
CA LEU A 151 19.48 2.26 10.40
C LEU A 151 19.49 3.27 9.24
N PRO A 152 18.58 3.14 8.27
CA PRO A 152 18.45 4.10 7.18
C PRO A 152 18.22 5.53 7.69
N PHE A 153 18.92 6.51 7.09
CA PHE A 153 18.71 7.92 7.39
C PHE A 153 17.26 8.39 7.08
N ARG A 154 16.69 7.87 5.99
CA ARG A 154 15.30 8.13 5.60
C ARG A 154 14.68 6.90 4.94
N TYR A 155 13.38 6.74 5.11
CA TYR A 155 12.58 5.77 4.37
C TYR A 155 11.79 6.52 3.29
N GLU A 156 11.97 6.14 2.03
CA GLU A 156 11.19 6.67 0.92
C GLU A 156 9.93 5.82 0.70
N ASP A 157 8.75 6.42 0.80
CA ASP A 157 7.48 5.75 0.53
C ASP A 157 7.11 5.89 -0.96
N ARG A 158 7.32 4.80 -1.71
CA ARG A 158 7.03 4.73 -3.16
C ARG A 158 5.68 4.06 -3.48
N ARG A 159 4.79 3.90 -2.49
CA ARG A 159 3.47 3.26 -2.69
C ARG A 159 2.46 4.17 -3.36
N ALA A 160 2.63 5.49 -3.24
CA ALA A 160 1.73 6.48 -3.83
C ALA A 160 2.12 6.74 -5.28
N LEU A 161 1.57 5.92 -6.19
CA LEU A 161 1.67 6.16 -7.63
C LEU A 161 0.77 7.33 -8.03
N ARG A 162 1.32 8.31 -8.73
CA ARG A 162 0.58 9.48 -9.22
C ARG A 162 0.52 9.49 -10.76
N PRO A 163 -0.64 9.78 -11.36
CA PRO A 163 -0.73 10.03 -12.80
C PRO A 163 0.16 11.20 -13.21
N LEU A 164 0.74 11.13 -14.41
CA LEU A 164 1.68 12.14 -14.89
C LEU A 164 1.08 13.55 -14.93
N GLY A 165 -0.21 13.66 -15.28
CA GLY A 165 -0.92 14.94 -15.34
C GLY A 165 -1.16 15.61 -13.98
N GLN A 166 -0.91 14.91 -12.86
CA GLN A 166 -1.11 15.43 -11.50
C GLN A 166 0.21 15.78 -10.80
N LEU A 167 1.34 15.70 -11.50
CA LEU A 167 2.65 16.02 -10.95
C LEU A 167 2.89 17.53 -10.94
N HIS A 168 3.57 18.01 -9.89
CA HIS A 168 3.94 19.42 -9.72
C HIS A 168 5.45 19.63 -9.83
N VAL A 169 5.85 20.81 -10.31
CA VAL A 169 7.27 21.15 -10.42
C VAL A 169 7.90 21.26 -9.03
N GLY A 170 9.04 20.60 -8.85
CA GLY A 170 9.84 20.67 -7.62
C GLY A 170 9.49 19.61 -6.57
N GLU A 171 8.53 18.72 -6.83
CA GLU A 171 8.21 17.61 -5.93
C GLU A 171 8.99 16.33 -6.31
N GLU A 172 9.31 15.50 -5.31
CA GLU A 172 9.70 14.11 -5.53
C GLU A 172 8.44 13.26 -5.66
N ALA A 173 8.26 12.57 -6.79
CA ALA A 173 7.07 11.77 -7.06
C ALA A 173 7.42 10.38 -7.60
N THR A 174 6.54 9.42 -7.36
CA THR A 174 6.58 8.09 -7.97
C THR A 174 5.46 7.98 -9.01
N ALA A 175 5.81 7.67 -10.25
CA ALA A 175 4.88 7.52 -11.35
C ALA A 175 5.22 6.28 -12.18
N VAL A 176 4.23 5.78 -12.93
CA VAL A 176 4.35 4.64 -13.84
C VAL A 176 3.79 5.07 -15.19
N GLY A 177 4.44 4.65 -16.27
CA GLY A 177 3.98 4.91 -17.63
C GLY A 177 4.72 4.06 -18.64
N GLU A 178 4.27 4.11 -19.87
CA GLU A 178 4.91 3.48 -21.03
C GLU A 178 6.06 4.36 -21.53
N VAL A 179 7.19 3.75 -21.86
CA VAL A 179 8.31 4.46 -22.50
C VAL A 179 7.98 4.67 -23.97
N ALA A 180 7.64 5.89 -24.35
CA ALA A 180 7.26 6.24 -25.72
C ALA A 180 8.48 6.52 -26.62
N CYS A 181 9.56 7.08 -26.05
CA CYS A 181 10.77 7.41 -26.80
C CYS A 181 11.99 7.41 -25.88
N VAL A 182 13.13 6.93 -26.39
CA VAL A 182 14.43 7.02 -25.74
C VAL A 182 15.40 7.63 -26.74
N ARG A 183 16.12 8.68 -26.34
CA ARG A 183 17.16 9.27 -27.19
C ARG A 183 18.32 9.80 -26.38
N GLU A 184 19.48 9.82 -27.00
CA GLU A 184 20.60 10.61 -26.51
C GLU A 184 20.49 12.03 -27.03
N ALA A 185 20.62 13.01 -26.15
CA ALA A 185 20.62 14.42 -26.49
C ALA A 185 21.88 15.12 -25.96
N ARG A 186 22.11 16.35 -26.42
CA ARG A 186 23.14 17.24 -25.89
C ARG A 186 22.48 18.39 -25.15
N ALA A 187 22.79 18.55 -23.86
CA ALA A 187 22.22 19.59 -23.01
C ALA A 187 23.28 20.60 -22.53
N GLY A 188 22.83 21.86 -22.39
CA GLY A 188 23.62 23.00 -21.89
C GLY A 188 24.66 23.54 -22.87
N ARG A 189 25.27 24.70 -22.53
CA ARG A 189 26.24 25.41 -23.38
C ARG A 189 27.49 24.59 -23.74
N ARG A 190 27.85 23.61 -22.90
CA ARG A 190 29.02 22.73 -23.10
C ARG A 190 28.68 21.44 -23.86
N GLY A 191 27.44 21.27 -24.34
CA GLY A 191 27.04 20.13 -25.17
C GLY A 191 27.19 18.76 -24.50
N ARG A 192 26.89 18.67 -23.19
CA ARG A 192 27.04 17.43 -22.44
C ARG A 192 26.01 16.41 -22.90
N ARG A 193 26.43 15.15 -23.09
CA ARG A 193 25.51 14.06 -23.45
C ARG A 193 24.58 13.76 -22.26
N VAL A 194 23.29 13.67 -22.54
CA VAL A 194 22.24 13.28 -21.59
C VAL A 194 21.35 12.21 -22.22
N LEU A 195 20.74 11.38 -21.38
CA LEU A 195 19.69 10.46 -21.81
C LEU A 195 18.34 11.12 -21.57
N GLU A 196 17.54 11.22 -22.63
CA GLU A 196 16.17 11.70 -22.59
C GLU A 196 15.22 10.53 -22.83
N VAL A 197 14.27 10.34 -21.92
CA VAL A 197 13.20 9.35 -22.06
C VAL A 197 11.87 10.05 -21.94
N VAL A 198 10.98 9.83 -22.91
CA VAL A 198 9.61 10.30 -22.83
C VAL A 198 8.77 9.19 -22.24
N LEU A 199 8.23 9.45 -21.05
CA LEU A 199 7.26 8.59 -20.38
C LEU A 199 5.86 9.07 -20.74
N ARG A 200 4.98 8.12 -21.09
CA ARG A 200 3.58 8.37 -21.43
C ARG A 200 2.67 7.62 -20.47
N ASP A 201 1.64 8.31 -20.03
CA ASP A 201 0.50 7.74 -19.31
C ASP A 201 -0.79 8.19 -20.00
N GLY A 202 -1.95 7.66 -19.58
CA GLY A 202 -3.26 8.08 -20.10
C GLY A 202 -3.49 9.58 -19.99
N ASP A 203 -2.99 10.19 -18.91
CA ASP A 203 -3.24 11.58 -18.55
C ASP A 203 -2.11 12.55 -18.92
N GLY A 204 -1.01 12.11 -19.57
CA GLY A 204 0.06 13.04 -19.94
C GLY A 204 1.37 12.43 -20.45
N LEU A 205 2.32 13.33 -20.76
CA LEU A 205 3.68 13.02 -21.16
C LEU A 205 4.66 13.67 -20.19
N LEU A 206 5.71 12.94 -19.80
CA LEU A 206 6.78 13.44 -18.94
C LEU A 206 8.15 13.18 -19.58
N LEU A 207 8.96 14.22 -19.71
CA LEU A 207 10.35 14.09 -20.15
C LEU A 207 11.25 13.82 -18.95
N LEU A 208 11.87 12.65 -18.93
CA LEU A 208 12.86 12.24 -17.95
C LEU A 208 14.27 12.50 -18.52
N VAL A 209 15.12 13.14 -17.73
CA VAL A 209 16.49 13.48 -18.13
C VAL A 209 17.49 12.92 -17.13
N TRP A 210 18.35 12.00 -17.58
CA TRP A 210 19.48 11.53 -16.78
C TRP A 210 20.77 12.25 -17.19
N PHE A 211 21.32 12.99 -16.23
CA PHE A 211 22.62 13.62 -16.37
C PHE A 211 23.72 12.60 -16.03
N HIS A 212 24.76 12.50 -16.86
CA HIS A 212 25.96 11.68 -16.60
C HIS A 212 25.77 10.15 -16.52
N GLN A 213 24.59 9.59 -16.78
CA GLN A 213 24.30 8.15 -16.60
C GLN A 213 24.32 7.29 -17.88
N ILE A 214 24.68 7.85 -19.04
CA ILE A 214 24.68 7.12 -20.33
C ILE A 214 25.47 5.79 -20.30
N PRO A 215 26.64 5.68 -19.64
CA PRO A 215 27.40 4.43 -19.63
C PRO A 215 26.66 3.24 -18.98
N TYR A 216 25.65 3.49 -18.14
CA TYR A 216 24.85 2.43 -17.50
C TYR A 216 23.81 1.82 -18.44
N PHE A 217 23.34 2.59 -19.43
CA PHE A 217 22.27 2.18 -20.35
C PHE A 217 22.79 1.79 -21.74
N SER A 218 24.07 1.99 -22.02
CA SER A 218 24.70 1.72 -23.32
C SER A 218 25.30 0.31 -23.45
N ARG A 219 24.82 -0.66 -22.65
CA ARG A 219 25.26 -2.06 -22.69
C ARG A 219 24.17 -2.97 -23.24
#